data_AF-A0A7Y5UVM6-F1
#
_entry.id   AF-A0A7Y5UVM6-F1
#
_cell.length_a   1.000
_cell.length_b   1.000
_cell.length_c   1.000
_cell.angle_alpha   90.00
_cell.angle_beta   90.00
_cell.angle_gamma   90.00
#
_symmetry.space_group_name_H-M   'P 1'
#
loop_
_entity.id
_entity.type
_entity.pdbx_description
1 polymer ?
#
loop_
_entity_poly.entity_id
_entity_poly.type
_entity_poly.pdbx_seq_one_letter_code
_entity_poly.pdbx_strand_id
1 'polypeptide(L)'
;MGANESLPTAYRGVEVSELPVRAVLNRSAGRRVAMDLTINPYRGCEFGCRYCYARYTHRFLEHHDPAEFERWLYAKVTAPEKLAAELARMEIAGRSLAIGTATDPYQPIERQLRITRGILQALCGCRGATITLLTKSDLITRDTDLYLKLAERHELSLGFT
;
A
#
# COMPACT_ATOMS: atom_id res chain seq x y z
N MET A 1 -13.16 23.10 -8.54
CA MET A 1 -14.44 22.46 -8.21
C MET A 1 -14.32 20.98 -8.55
N GLY A 2 -13.75 20.20 -7.65
CA GLY A 2 -13.68 18.73 -7.73
C GLY A 2 -14.50 18.18 -6.57
N ALA A 3 -15.39 17.25 -6.86
CA ALA A 3 -16.45 16.80 -5.97
C ALA A 3 -15.92 16.38 -4.59
N ASN A 4 -16.58 16.89 -3.55
CA ASN A 4 -16.52 16.38 -2.19
C ASN A 4 -17.29 15.05 -2.15
N GLU A 5 -16.78 14.05 -2.86
CA GLU A 5 -17.32 12.69 -2.80
C GLU A 5 -16.70 12.05 -1.56
N SER A 6 -17.52 11.89 -0.53
CA SER A 6 -17.10 11.33 0.75
C SER A 6 -16.56 9.93 0.53
N LEU A 7 -15.33 9.65 0.99
CA LEU A 7 -14.79 8.30 0.92
C LEU A 7 -15.73 7.33 1.64
N PRO A 8 -15.79 6.07 1.18
CA PRO A 8 -16.68 5.07 1.75
C PRO A 8 -16.45 4.89 3.26
N THR A 9 -17.51 4.53 3.97
CA THR A 9 -17.44 4.22 5.40
C THR A 9 -16.55 3.00 5.62
N ALA A 10 -15.52 3.16 6.46
CA ALA A 10 -14.63 2.08 6.85
C ALA A 10 -15.21 1.21 7.98
N TYR A 11 -14.59 0.05 8.18
CA TYR A 11 -14.99 -0.90 9.21
C TYR A 11 -14.80 -0.27 10.60
N ARG A 12 -15.70 -0.60 11.55
CA ARG A 12 -15.64 -0.14 12.97
C ARG A 12 -15.67 1.39 13.17
N GLY A 13 -16.21 2.15 12.22
CA GLY A 13 -16.33 3.60 12.36
C GLY A 13 -14.98 4.33 12.23
N VAL A 14 -14.03 3.71 11.52
CA VAL A 14 -12.78 4.37 11.14
C VAL A 14 -13.09 5.53 10.18
N GLU A 15 -12.49 6.68 10.46
CA GLU A 15 -12.57 7.85 9.60
C GLU A 15 -11.58 7.70 8.45
N VAL A 16 -12.01 7.96 7.21
CA VAL A 16 -11.17 7.83 6.03
C VAL A 16 -11.02 9.18 5.34
N SER A 17 -9.78 9.62 5.17
CA SER A 17 -9.43 10.83 4.42
C SER A 17 -8.51 10.49 3.25
N GLU A 18 -8.56 11.28 2.19
CA GLU A 18 -7.58 11.18 1.12
C GLU A 18 -6.24 11.76 1.58
N LEU A 19 -5.14 11.09 1.20
CA LEU A 19 -3.79 11.60 1.37
C LEU A 19 -3.12 11.84 0.02
N PRO A 20 -2.86 13.12 -0.35
CA PRO A 20 -2.14 13.45 -1.56
C PRO A 20 -0.75 12.82 -1.58
N VAL A 21 -0.45 12.07 -2.65
CA VAL A 21 0.83 11.39 -2.80
C VAL A 21 1.78 12.23 -3.66
N ARG A 22 3.01 12.50 -3.19
CA ARG A 22 4.06 13.10 -4.04
C ARG A 22 4.90 12.04 -4.75
N ALA A 23 5.17 10.95 -4.05
CA ALA A 23 5.87 9.77 -4.57
C ALA A 23 5.27 8.50 -3.97
N VAL A 24 5.12 7.45 -4.79
CA VAL A 24 4.58 6.15 -4.37
C VAL A 24 5.71 5.21 -3.95
N LEU A 25 6.80 5.16 -4.73
CA LEU A 25 7.98 4.36 -4.43
C LEU A 25 8.84 5.03 -3.35
N ASN A 26 8.91 4.42 -2.17
CA ASN A 26 9.77 4.89 -1.08
C ASN A 26 11.06 4.08 -1.05
N ARG A 27 12.21 4.75 -0.97
CA ARG A 27 13.49 4.07 -0.78
C ARG A 27 13.65 3.68 0.69
N SER A 28 14.00 2.43 0.95
CA SER A 28 14.29 1.98 2.31
C SER A 28 15.61 2.58 2.77
N ALA A 29 15.60 3.36 3.85
CA ALA A 29 16.81 3.89 4.46
C ALA A 29 17.40 2.86 5.43
N GLY A 30 18.36 2.04 4.97
CA GLY A 30 19.28 1.36 5.88
C GLY A 30 19.72 -0.05 5.45
N ARG A 31 20.97 -0.38 5.79
CA ARG A 31 21.60 -1.71 5.62
C ARG A 31 20.90 -2.88 6.33
N ARG A 32 19.84 -2.63 7.12
CA ARG A 32 19.16 -3.62 7.97
C ARG A 32 17.87 -4.20 7.37
N VAL A 33 17.35 -3.63 6.28
CA VAL A 33 16.14 -4.11 5.60
C VAL A 33 16.53 -4.51 4.19
N ALA A 34 16.30 -5.77 3.82
CA ALA A 34 16.74 -6.34 2.54
C ALA A 34 15.97 -5.83 1.29
N MET A 35 15.12 -4.81 1.45
CA MET A 35 14.22 -4.30 0.42
C MET A 35 14.67 -2.94 -0.07
N ASP A 36 14.89 -2.75 -1.36
CA ASP A 36 15.31 -1.46 -1.94
C ASP A 36 14.17 -0.43 -1.91
N LEU A 37 12.96 -0.88 -2.23
CA LEU A 37 11.79 -0.06 -2.44
C LEU A 37 10.61 -0.55 -1.60
N THR A 38 9.73 0.36 -1.20
CA THR A 38 8.48 0.02 -0.52
C THR A 38 7.29 0.82 -1.03
N ILE A 39 6.12 0.19 -1.00
CA ILE A 39 4.82 0.82 -1.27
C ILE A 39 3.87 0.50 -0.12
N ASN A 40 3.22 1.54 0.40
CA ASN A 40 2.12 1.42 1.33
C ASN A 40 0.92 2.18 0.74
N PRO A 41 -0.15 1.49 0.31
CA PRO A 41 -1.34 2.12 -0.30
C PRO A 41 -2.13 3.00 0.68
N TYR A 42 -1.89 2.79 1.97
CA TYR A 42 -2.58 3.48 3.05
C TYR A 42 -1.59 4.05 4.06
N ARG A 43 -2.10 4.87 4.98
CA ARG A 43 -1.46 5.22 6.23
C ARG A 43 -2.51 5.15 7.34
N GLY A 44 -2.24 4.36 8.37
CA GLY A 44 -3.29 3.82 9.25
C GLY A 44 -3.70 2.42 8.82
N CYS A 45 -4.32 1.67 9.73
CA CYS A 45 -4.75 0.31 9.44
C CYS A 45 -5.96 -0.11 10.29
N GLU A 46 -7.06 -0.48 9.63
CA GLU A 46 -8.30 -0.95 10.26
C GLU A 46 -8.14 -2.24 11.08
N PHE A 47 -7.06 -3.02 10.86
CA PHE A 47 -6.80 -4.23 11.65
C PHE A 47 -6.43 -3.93 13.11
N GLY A 48 -5.91 -2.72 13.42
CA GLY A 48 -5.64 -2.29 14.80
C GLY A 48 -4.78 -3.24 15.63
N CYS A 49 -3.84 -3.97 15.02
CA CYS A 49 -3.04 -4.99 15.71
C CYS A 49 -2.30 -4.39 16.91
N ARG A 50 -2.43 -4.97 18.11
CA ARG A 50 -1.82 -4.43 19.35
C ARG A 50 -0.30 -4.24 19.23
N TYR A 51 0.37 -5.08 18.45
CA TYR A 51 1.83 -5.06 18.23
C TYR A 51 2.25 -4.23 16.99
N CYS A 52 1.35 -3.48 16.35
CA CYS A 52 1.68 -2.73 15.13
C CYS A 52 2.72 -1.65 15.41
N TYR A 53 3.91 -1.82 14.83
CA TYR A 53 5.01 -0.87 14.96
C TYR A 53 4.72 0.43 14.21
N ALA A 54 3.94 0.40 13.12
CA ALA A 54 3.72 1.55 12.23
C ALA A 54 2.86 2.69 12.83
N ARG A 55 2.36 2.55 14.05
CA ARG A 55 1.62 3.62 14.75
C ARG A 55 2.40 4.92 14.85
N TYR A 56 3.73 4.86 14.95
CA TYR A 56 4.56 6.08 14.98
C TYR A 56 4.37 6.95 13.73
N THR A 57 3.96 6.37 12.61
CA THR A 57 3.78 7.11 11.36
C THR A 57 2.73 8.19 11.52
N HIS A 58 1.66 8.02 12.30
CA HIS A 58 0.64 9.07 12.51
C HIS A 58 1.20 10.36 13.13
N ARG A 59 2.35 10.31 13.81
CA ARG A 59 3.03 11.52 14.34
C ARG A 59 3.43 12.52 13.27
N PHE A 60 3.77 12.07 12.05
CA PHE A 60 4.06 13.03 10.95
C PHE A 60 2.78 13.59 10.28
N LEU A 61 1.61 13.35 10.88
CA LEU A 61 0.33 13.98 10.55
C LEU A 61 -0.23 14.73 11.79
N GLU A 62 0.62 15.02 12.78
CA GLU A 62 0.24 15.72 14.02
C GLU A 62 -0.77 14.97 14.90
N HIS A 63 -0.95 13.67 14.64
CA HIS A 63 -1.65 12.75 15.54
C HIS A 63 -0.69 12.24 16.62
N HIS A 64 -0.98 12.57 17.86
CA HIS A 64 -0.12 12.27 19.00
C HIS A 64 -0.59 11.06 19.81
N ASP A 65 -1.87 10.67 19.72
CA ASP A 65 -2.38 9.44 20.32
C ASP A 65 -2.12 8.25 19.37
N PRO A 66 -1.34 7.23 19.78
CA PRO A 66 -1.07 6.05 18.96
C PRO A 66 -2.33 5.33 18.48
N ALA A 67 -3.42 5.40 19.23
CA ALA A 67 -4.67 4.74 18.87
C ALA A 67 -5.42 5.46 17.73
N GLU A 68 -4.99 6.66 17.32
CA GLU A 68 -5.49 7.34 16.12
C GLU A 68 -5.10 6.57 14.85
N PHE A 69 -4.04 5.76 14.86
CA PHE A 69 -3.61 4.95 13.71
C PHE A 69 -4.68 3.98 13.20
N GLU A 70 -5.47 3.43 14.12
CA GLU A 70 -6.57 2.52 13.81
C GLU A 70 -7.95 3.18 13.83
N ARG A 71 -8.02 4.50 14.06
CA ARG A 71 -9.27 5.30 13.99
C ARG A 71 -9.32 6.25 12.79
N TRP A 72 -8.17 6.69 12.31
CA TRP A 72 -8.01 7.62 11.20
C TRP A 72 -7.14 6.99 10.12
N LEU A 73 -7.77 6.69 8.99
CA LEU A 73 -7.13 6.10 7.82
C LEU A 73 -6.93 7.15 6.73
N TYR A 74 -5.76 7.12 6.13
CA TYR A 74 -5.37 7.98 5.04
C TYR A 74 -5.18 7.15 3.77
N ALA A 75 -6.13 7.25 2.85
CA ALA A 75 -6.13 6.53 1.59
C ALA A 75 -5.35 7.28 0.51
N LYS A 76 -4.37 6.62 -0.11
CA LYS A 76 -3.59 7.20 -1.21
C LYS A 76 -4.26 6.92 -2.54
N VAL A 77 -5.45 7.48 -2.75
CA VAL A 77 -6.32 7.14 -3.89
C VAL A 77 -5.64 7.32 -5.26
N THR A 78 -4.79 8.35 -5.40
CA THR A 78 -4.05 8.62 -6.65
C THR A 78 -2.75 7.81 -6.80
N ALA A 79 -2.50 6.82 -5.94
CA ALA A 79 -1.26 6.04 -5.98
C ALA A 79 -1.11 5.20 -7.26
N PRO A 80 -2.16 4.54 -7.80
CA PRO A 80 -2.03 3.76 -9.04
C PRO A 80 -1.53 4.59 -10.23
N GLU A 81 -2.13 5.76 -10.46
CA GLU A 81 -1.79 6.62 -11.60
C GLU A 81 -0.38 7.19 -11.45
N LYS A 82 -0.03 7.61 -10.23
CA LYS A 82 1.31 8.13 -9.94
C LYS A 82 2.38 7.06 -10.05
N LEU A 83 2.10 5.85 -9.59
CA LEU A 83 3.03 4.73 -9.72
C LEU A 83 3.29 4.40 -11.19
N ALA A 84 2.24 4.33 -12.03
CA ALA A 84 2.41 4.12 -13.46
C ALA A 84 3.31 5.20 -14.09
N ALA A 85 3.13 6.46 -13.70
CA ALA A 85 3.95 7.58 -14.16
C ALA A 85 5.40 7.53 -13.63
N GLU A 86 5.63 7.04 -12.42
CA GLU A 86 6.97 6.81 -11.84
C GLU A 86 7.70 5.68 -12.58
N LEU A 87 7.03 4.54 -12.79
CA LEU A 87 7.60 3.37 -13.48
C LEU A 87 7.93 3.64 -14.95
N ALA A 88 7.23 4.58 -15.59
CA ALA A 88 7.56 5.04 -16.94
C ALA A 88 8.89 5.80 -17.02
N ARG A 89 9.40 6.31 -15.88
CA ARG A 89 10.62 7.13 -15.80
C ARG A 89 11.74 6.47 -15.01
N MET A 90 11.44 5.46 -14.20
CA MET A 90 12.37 4.80 -13.30
C MET A 90 12.36 3.28 -13.52
N GLU A 91 13.51 2.73 -13.87
CA GLU A 91 13.70 1.29 -13.94
C GLU A 91 13.86 0.66 -12.54
N ILE A 92 13.07 -0.38 -12.29
CA ILE A 92 13.09 -1.15 -11.04
C ILE A 92 13.58 -2.59 -11.23
N ALA A 93 14.08 -2.95 -12.41
CA ALA A 93 14.66 -4.25 -12.65
C ALA A 93 15.86 -4.50 -11.71
N GLY A 94 15.97 -5.72 -11.19
CA GLY A 94 16.97 -6.14 -10.21
C GLY A 94 16.77 -5.57 -8.80
N ARG A 95 15.72 -4.77 -8.57
CA ARG A 95 15.41 -4.22 -7.24
C ARG A 95 14.39 -5.08 -6.50
N SER A 96 14.51 -5.09 -5.18
CA SER A 96 13.49 -5.66 -4.30
C SER A 96 12.46 -4.61 -3.89
N LEU A 97 11.17 -4.93 -4.04
CA LEU A 97 10.03 -4.07 -3.74
C LEU A 97 9.09 -4.77 -2.76
N ALA A 98 8.87 -4.17 -1.59
CA ALA A 98 7.91 -4.67 -0.62
C ALA A 98 6.62 -3.82 -0.58
N ILE A 99 5.47 -4.48 -0.66
CA ILE A 99 4.15 -3.87 -0.55
C ILE A 99 3.54 -4.25 0.79
N GLY A 100 3.06 -3.27 1.54
CA GLY A 100 2.39 -3.50 2.82
C GLY A 100 3.34 -3.59 4.02
N THR A 101 4.46 -2.86 3.98
CA THR A 101 5.45 -2.91 5.05
C THR A 101 4.97 -2.24 6.33
N ALA A 102 4.21 -1.14 6.24
CA ALA A 102 3.74 -0.36 7.38
C ALA A 102 2.21 -0.50 7.60
N THR A 103 1.45 -0.70 6.55
CA THR A 103 -0.02 -0.82 6.59
C THR A 103 -0.47 -1.97 5.73
N ASP A 104 -1.59 -2.59 6.07
CA ASP A 104 -2.09 -3.69 5.27
C ASP A 104 -2.69 -3.20 3.94
N PRO A 105 -2.23 -3.71 2.79
CA PRO A 105 -2.74 -3.33 1.48
C PRO A 105 -4.13 -3.89 1.20
N TYR A 106 -4.56 -4.94 1.89
CA TYR A 106 -5.87 -5.57 1.77
C TYR A 106 -6.72 -5.42 3.04
N GLN A 107 -6.51 -4.35 3.82
CA GLN A 107 -7.41 -4.00 4.92
C GLN A 107 -8.86 -3.79 4.42
N PRO A 108 -9.89 -3.91 5.28
CA PRO A 108 -11.28 -3.95 4.85
C PRO A 108 -11.75 -2.90 3.83
N ILE A 109 -11.29 -1.65 3.92
CA ILE A 109 -11.66 -0.57 3.00
C ILE A 109 -11.19 -0.85 1.55
N GLU A 110 -10.16 -1.67 1.36
CA GLU A 110 -9.64 -2.06 0.05
C GLU A 110 -10.69 -2.80 -0.79
N ARG A 111 -11.72 -3.41 -0.16
CA ARG A 111 -12.86 -3.99 -0.90
C ARG A 111 -13.55 -2.94 -1.78
N GLN A 112 -13.56 -1.69 -1.33
CA GLN A 112 -14.25 -0.58 -1.97
C GLN A 112 -13.27 0.24 -2.82
N LEU A 113 -12.11 0.61 -2.25
CA LEU A 113 -11.19 1.55 -2.90
C LEU A 113 -10.33 0.93 -3.99
N ARG A 114 -10.02 -0.37 -3.91
CA ARG A 114 -9.25 -1.11 -4.92
C ARG A 114 -7.89 -0.47 -5.28
N ILE A 115 -7.29 0.28 -4.36
CA ILE A 115 -6.02 1.00 -4.59
C ILE A 115 -4.89 0.01 -4.79
N THR A 116 -4.84 -1.05 -3.97
CA THR A 116 -3.84 -2.12 -4.12
C THR A 116 -3.98 -2.81 -5.46
N ARG A 117 -5.22 -3.07 -5.91
CA ARG A 117 -5.44 -3.63 -7.26
C ARG A 117 -4.85 -2.73 -8.34
N GLY A 118 -5.10 -1.42 -8.27
CA GLY A 118 -4.54 -0.44 -9.21
C GLY A 118 -3.00 -0.41 -9.19
N ILE A 119 -2.40 -0.50 -8.00
CA ILE A 119 -0.94 -0.61 -7.85
C ILE A 119 -0.40 -1.86 -8.54
N LEU A 120 -1.05 -3.02 -8.35
CA LEU A 120 -0.65 -4.27 -9.01
C LEU A 120 -0.77 -4.17 -10.53
N GLN A 121 -1.83 -3.53 -11.04
CA GLN A 121 -2.00 -3.28 -12.47
C GLN A 121 -0.88 -2.40 -13.04
N ALA A 122 -0.48 -1.34 -12.32
CA ALA A 122 0.65 -0.49 -12.73
C ALA A 122 1.96 -1.28 -12.76
N LEU A 123 2.20 -2.16 -11.79
CA LEU A 123 3.39 -3.01 -11.73
C LEU A 123 3.46 -4.00 -12.91
N CYS A 124 2.32 -4.50 -13.42
CA CYS A 124 2.32 -5.29 -14.65
C CYS A 124 2.91 -4.55 -15.87
N GLY A 125 2.99 -3.22 -15.83
CA GLY A 125 3.62 -2.39 -16.87
C GLY A 125 5.15 -2.45 -16.91
N CYS A 126 5.80 -3.07 -15.92
CA CYS A 126 7.25 -3.23 -15.87
C CYS A 126 7.65 -4.71 -15.69
N ARG A 127 8.95 -5.00 -15.47
CA ARG A 127 9.49 -6.36 -15.33
C ARG A 127 10.81 -6.39 -14.57
N GLY A 128 11.20 -7.57 -14.11
CA GLY A 128 12.53 -7.88 -13.58
C GLY A 128 12.77 -7.48 -12.13
N ALA A 129 11.73 -7.05 -11.40
CA ALA A 129 11.81 -6.79 -9.96
C ALA A 129 11.47 -8.04 -9.12
N THR A 130 11.95 -8.09 -7.88
CA THR A 130 11.51 -9.05 -6.86
C THR A 130 10.47 -8.37 -5.97
N ILE A 131 9.22 -8.81 -6.04
CA ILE A 131 8.08 -8.18 -5.37
C ILE A 131 7.62 -9.07 -4.21
N THR A 132 7.58 -8.51 -3.00
CA THR A 132 7.00 -9.16 -1.83
C THR A 132 5.75 -8.39 -1.40
N LEU A 133 4.60 -9.05 -1.36
CA LEU A 133 3.35 -8.47 -0.86
C LEU A 133 3.00 -9.09 0.49
N LEU A 134 2.79 -8.25 1.51
CA LEU A 134 2.45 -8.66 2.87
C LEU A 134 1.01 -8.27 3.20
N THR A 135 0.25 -9.19 3.79
CA THR A 135 -1.12 -8.90 4.25
C THR A 135 -1.57 -9.86 5.36
N LYS A 136 -2.66 -9.51 6.04
CA LYS A 136 -3.42 -10.29 7.01
C LYS A 136 -4.78 -10.73 6.48
N SER A 137 -5.17 -10.25 5.29
CA SER A 137 -6.50 -10.49 4.74
C SER A 137 -6.50 -11.61 3.70
N ASP A 138 -7.54 -12.43 3.77
CA ASP A 138 -8.01 -13.31 2.71
C ASP A 138 -8.41 -12.58 1.41
N LEU A 139 -8.69 -11.27 1.47
CA LEU A 139 -9.05 -10.44 0.31
C LEU A 139 -7.95 -10.41 -0.77
N ILE A 140 -6.72 -10.77 -0.42
CA ILE A 140 -5.63 -11.02 -1.38
C ILE A 140 -6.09 -11.94 -2.53
N THR A 141 -6.93 -12.94 -2.26
CA THR A 141 -7.44 -13.88 -3.28
C THR A 141 -8.27 -13.22 -4.38
N ARG A 142 -8.79 -12.01 -4.17
CA ARG A 142 -9.54 -11.24 -5.18
C ARG A 142 -8.70 -10.98 -6.44
N ASP A 143 -7.40 -10.76 -6.27
CA ASP A 143 -6.54 -10.24 -7.33
C ASP A 143 -5.59 -11.31 -7.91
N THR A 144 -5.96 -12.59 -7.79
CA THR A 144 -5.22 -13.73 -8.37
C THR A 144 -4.93 -13.56 -9.86
N ASP A 145 -5.83 -12.95 -10.62
CA ASP A 145 -5.64 -12.66 -12.05
C ASP A 145 -4.42 -11.76 -12.32
N LEU A 146 -4.10 -10.86 -11.38
CA LEU A 146 -2.94 -9.98 -11.47
C LEU A 146 -1.66 -10.65 -10.97
N TYR A 147 -1.74 -11.52 -9.97
CA TYR A 147 -0.56 -12.27 -9.51
C TYR A 147 0.01 -13.17 -10.58
N LEU A 148 -0.85 -13.82 -11.37
CA LEU A 148 -0.41 -14.63 -12.50
C LEU A 148 0.37 -13.77 -13.52
N LYS A 149 -0.16 -12.60 -13.88
CA LYS A 149 0.51 -11.65 -14.79
C LYS A 149 1.81 -11.07 -14.23
N LEU A 150 1.85 -10.83 -12.91
CA LEU A 150 3.06 -10.35 -12.25
C LEU A 150 4.13 -11.44 -12.22
N ALA A 151 3.76 -12.68 -11.93
CA ALA A 151 4.69 -13.81 -11.88
C ALA A 151 5.34 -14.12 -13.24
N GLU A 152 4.70 -13.76 -14.36
CA GLU A 152 5.31 -13.85 -15.70
C GLU A 152 6.44 -12.82 -15.91
N ARG A 153 6.47 -11.75 -15.13
CA ARG A 153 7.32 -10.56 -15.35
C ARG A 153 8.28 -10.29 -14.19
N HIS A 154 7.99 -10.82 -13.02
CA HIS A 154 8.63 -10.53 -11.75
C HIS A 154 8.79 -11.81 -10.94
N GLU A 155 9.77 -11.83 -10.06
CA GLU A 155 9.76 -12.78 -8.95
C GLU A 155 8.74 -12.28 -7.92
N LEU A 156 7.75 -13.09 -7.59
CA LEU A 156 6.64 -12.70 -6.71
C LEU A 156 6.59 -13.59 -5.47
N SER A 157 6.55 -12.97 -4.30
CA SER A 157 6.31 -13.62 -3.01
C SER A 157 5.10 -13.01 -2.31
N LEU A 158 4.19 -13.87 -1.83
CA LEU A 158 3.01 -13.47 -1.08
C LEU A 158 3.16 -13.95 0.37
N GLY A 159 3.14 -13.02 1.31
CA GLY A 159 3.33 -13.29 2.74
C GLY A 159 2.09 -12.96 3.56
N PHE A 160 1.70 -13.90 4.42
CA PHE A 160 0.65 -13.72 5.42
C PHE A 160 1.29 -13.38 6.77
N THR A 161 0.77 -12.38 7.48
CA THR A 161 1.41 -11.79 8.68
C THR A 161 0.48 -11.63 9.87
#